data_AF-A0A530QUJ6-F1
#
_entry.id   AF-A0A530QUJ6-F1
#
_cell.length_a   1.000
_cell.length_b   1.000
_cell.length_c   1.000
_cell.angle_alpha   90.00
_cell.angle_beta   90.00
_cell.angle_gamma   90.00
#
_symmetry.space_group_name_H-M   'P 1'
#
loop_
_entity.id
_entity.type
_entity.pdbx_description
1 polymer ?
#
loop_
_entity_poly.entity_id
_entity_poly.type
_entity_poly.pdbx_seq_one_letter_code
_entity_poly.pdbx_strand_id
1 'polypeptide(L)'
;MPFEHQAKPGAAHMKHASERELWVAVILQATQDGLHDKQARDWFLPSRDFIQVCNLAGLDPEAVAERAADAFRRYDQAEADGVKFEIAVRAPGRRRGVATRPAVQYEHDGKSLPLSEWSRLTGIKAETIRTRMSFGRSFAEAIDPNYKRKPKTSTPGVVANLARGQGTGGGSVAQDRAEIEFSANPEKVLP
;
A
#
# COMPACT_ATOMS: atom_id res chain seq x y z
N MET A 1 -27.18 11.87 -38.46
CA MET A 1 -25.79 11.67 -38.02
C MET A 1 -25.58 12.46 -36.72
N PRO A 2 -25.80 11.88 -35.52
CA PRO A 2 -25.56 12.57 -34.26
C PRO A 2 -24.08 12.48 -33.87
N PHE A 3 -23.46 13.64 -33.64
CA PHE A 3 -22.06 13.76 -33.19
C PHE A 3 -21.96 13.45 -31.69
N GLU A 4 -21.31 12.34 -31.37
CA GLU A 4 -20.93 11.92 -30.02
C GLU A 4 -20.03 12.98 -29.36
N HIS A 5 -20.57 13.66 -28.34
CA HIS A 5 -19.80 14.55 -27.47
C HIS A 5 -18.84 13.72 -26.62
N GLN A 6 -17.55 13.77 -26.95
CA GLN A 6 -16.49 13.27 -26.07
C GLN A 6 -16.50 14.06 -24.75
N ALA A 7 -16.83 13.37 -23.67
CA ALA A 7 -16.68 13.89 -22.31
C ALA A 7 -15.19 14.12 -22.02
N LYS A 8 -14.80 15.38 -21.81
CA LYS A 8 -13.45 15.72 -21.34
C LYS A 8 -13.22 15.06 -19.97
N PRO A 9 -12.16 14.26 -19.78
CA PRO A 9 -11.82 13.74 -18.46
C PRO A 9 -11.50 14.91 -17.53
N GLY A 10 -12.22 14.95 -16.40
CA GLY A 10 -12.09 15.99 -15.39
C GLY A 10 -10.65 16.17 -14.95
N ALA A 11 -10.20 17.42 -14.96
CA ALA A 11 -8.92 17.84 -14.40
C ALA A 11 -8.87 17.36 -12.94
N ALA A 12 -8.12 16.28 -12.72
CA ALA A 12 -7.83 15.78 -11.40
C ALA A 12 -7.18 16.93 -10.62
N HIS A 13 -7.80 17.24 -9.50
CA HIS A 13 -7.32 18.17 -8.49
C HIS A 13 -5.88 17.78 -8.12
N MET A 14 -4.89 18.41 -8.74
CA MET A 14 -3.48 18.28 -8.39
C MET A 14 -3.33 18.91 -7.02
N LYS A 15 -3.54 18.10 -5.97
CA LYS A 15 -3.06 18.40 -4.62
C LYS A 15 -1.60 18.81 -4.81
N HIS A 16 -1.24 20.00 -4.34
CA HIS A 16 0.13 20.50 -4.42
C HIS A 16 1.07 19.38 -3.99
N ALA A 17 1.74 18.76 -4.96
CA ALA A 17 2.73 17.76 -4.67
C ALA A 17 3.73 18.44 -3.76
N SER A 18 4.02 17.82 -2.63
CA SER A 18 5.04 18.36 -1.72
C SER A 18 6.33 18.57 -2.52
N GLU A 19 7.11 19.59 -2.17
CA GLU A 19 8.39 19.87 -2.85
C GLU A 19 9.24 18.60 -2.98
N ARG A 20 9.21 17.75 -1.96
CA ARG A 20 9.82 16.42 -1.96
C ARG A 20 9.34 15.53 -3.12
N GLU A 21 8.03 15.44 -3.35
CA GLU A 21 7.46 14.63 -4.44
C GLU A 21 7.88 15.15 -5.82
N LEU A 22 8.03 16.47 -5.97
CA LEU A 22 8.56 17.06 -7.20
C LEU A 22 10.00 16.62 -7.44
N TRP A 23 10.87 16.70 -6.43
CA TRP A 23 12.26 16.25 -6.56
C TRP A 23 12.40 14.76 -6.80
N VAL A 24 11.54 13.94 -6.18
CA VAL A 24 11.46 12.49 -6.50
C VAL A 24 11.08 12.28 -7.96
N ALA A 25 10.11 13.03 -8.49
CA ALA A 25 9.70 12.93 -9.88
C ALA A 25 10.84 13.33 -10.85
N VAL A 26 11.63 14.36 -10.50
CA VAL A 26 12.82 14.77 -11.28
C VAL A 26 13.85 13.64 -11.34
N ILE A 27 14.16 13.00 -10.21
CA ILE A 27 15.11 11.87 -10.16
C ILE A 27 14.60 10.71 -11.02
N LEU A 28 13.31 10.37 -10.92
CA LEU A 28 12.71 9.31 -11.73
C LEU A 28 12.75 9.62 -13.23
N GLN A 29 12.49 10.87 -13.61
CA GLN A 29 12.59 11.31 -15.00
C GLN A 29 14.03 11.21 -15.50
N ALA A 30 15.00 11.70 -14.72
CA ALA A 30 16.42 11.59 -15.06
C ALA A 30 16.86 10.12 -15.21
N THR A 31 16.33 9.20 -14.39
CA THR A 31 16.60 7.76 -14.55
C THR A 31 16.03 7.23 -15.86
N GLN A 32 14.82 7.65 -16.25
CA GLN A 32 14.22 7.26 -17.54
C GLN A 32 15.02 7.81 -18.72
N ASP A 33 15.44 9.08 -18.65
CA ASP A 33 16.26 9.69 -19.67
C ASP A 33 17.60 8.96 -19.79
N GLY A 34 18.21 8.56 -18.66
CA GLY A 34 19.44 7.74 -18.62
C GLY A 34 19.30 6.31 -19.15
N LEU A 35 18.09 5.76 -19.21
CA LEU A 35 17.83 4.48 -19.89
C LEU A 35 17.88 4.64 -21.41
N HIS A 36 17.45 5.79 -21.94
CA HIS A 36 17.41 6.07 -23.37
C HIS A 36 18.70 6.72 -23.89
N ASP A 37 19.38 7.54 -23.08
CA ASP A 37 20.61 8.24 -23.42
C ASP A 37 21.74 7.88 -22.44
N LYS A 38 22.84 7.32 -22.98
CA LYS A 38 24.00 6.95 -22.18
C LYS A 38 24.73 8.16 -21.60
N GLN A 39 24.66 9.33 -22.25
CA GLN A 39 25.28 10.55 -21.73
C GLN A 39 24.53 11.10 -20.50
N ALA A 40 23.20 10.94 -20.46
CA ALA A 40 22.41 11.32 -19.30
C ALA A 40 22.73 10.49 -18.04
N ARG A 41 23.41 9.34 -18.18
CA ARG A 41 23.88 8.54 -17.04
C ARG A 41 24.99 9.25 -16.25
N ASP A 42 25.76 10.13 -16.88
CA ASP A 42 26.83 10.87 -16.21
C ASP A 42 26.28 11.82 -15.13
N TRP A 43 25.01 12.21 -15.21
CA TRP A 43 24.35 12.99 -14.16
C TRP A 43 24.26 12.25 -12.82
N PHE A 44 24.22 10.91 -12.84
CA PHE A 44 24.19 10.06 -11.63
C PHE A 44 25.57 9.85 -11.01
N LEU A 45 26.64 10.34 -11.63
CA LEU A 45 27.92 10.45 -10.96
C LEU A 45 27.78 11.40 -9.76
N PRO A 46 28.55 11.22 -8.67
CA PRO A 46 28.45 12.02 -7.46
C PRO A 46 28.87 13.49 -7.72
N SER A 47 27.95 14.24 -8.32
CA SER A 47 28.04 15.65 -8.61
C SER A 47 27.33 16.43 -7.51
N ARG A 48 27.74 17.69 -7.32
CA ARG A 48 27.14 18.57 -6.30
C ARG A 48 25.63 18.71 -6.51
N ASP A 49 25.20 18.84 -7.77
CA ASP A 49 23.79 19.06 -8.12
C ASP A 49 22.95 17.80 -7.85
N PHE A 50 23.47 16.62 -8.18
CA PHE A 50 22.82 15.34 -7.87
C PHE A 50 22.61 15.15 -6.36
N ILE A 51 23.64 15.44 -5.55
CA ILE A 51 23.57 15.33 -4.08
C ILE A 51 22.52 16.31 -3.54
N GLN A 52 22.48 17.54 -4.05
CA GLN A 52 21.49 18.54 -3.64
C GLN A 52 20.07 18.09 -3.96
N VAL A 53 19.82 17.57 -5.17
CA VAL A 53 18.50 17.05 -5.58
C VAL A 53 18.07 15.86 -4.71
N CYS A 54 18.99 14.95 -4.38
CA CYS A 54 18.69 13.82 -3.48
C CYS A 54 18.33 14.29 -2.06
N ASN A 55 19.07 15.28 -1.54
CA ASN A 55 18.79 15.86 -0.22
C ASN A 55 17.41 16.53 -0.18
N LEU A 56 17.04 17.27 -1.22
CA LEU A 56 15.71 17.89 -1.33
C LEU A 56 14.58 16.86 -1.47
N ALA A 57 14.86 15.72 -2.09
CA ALA A 57 13.95 14.57 -2.13
C ALA A 57 13.91 13.76 -0.81
N GLY A 58 14.80 14.05 0.15
CA GLY A 58 14.97 13.25 1.36
C GLY A 58 15.34 11.80 1.03
N LEU A 59 16.24 11.61 0.08
CA LEU A 59 16.79 10.33 -0.37
C LEU A 59 18.31 10.32 -0.16
N ASP A 60 18.85 9.14 0.09
CA ASP A 60 20.29 8.93 0.17
C ASP A 60 20.92 8.90 -1.23
N PRO A 61 21.86 9.81 -1.57
CA PRO A 61 22.42 9.91 -2.91
C PRO A 61 23.17 8.64 -3.32
N GLU A 62 23.84 7.94 -2.39
CA GLU A 62 24.58 6.71 -2.70
C GLU A 62 23.62 5.57 -3.07
N ALA A 63 22.58 5.35 -2.27
CA ALA A 63 21.55 4.37 -2.58
C ALA A 63 20.79 4.68 -3.88
N VAL A 64 20.57 5.95 -4.22
CA VAL A 64 19.94 6.34 -5.49
C VAL A 64 20.86 6.04 -6.67
N ALA A 65 22.14 6.42 -6.59
CA ALA A 65 23.12 6.14 -7.64
C ALA A 65 23.30 4.63 -7.86
N GLU A 66 23.38 3.83 -6.80
CA GLU A 66 23.50 2.38 -6.88
C GLU A 66 22.28 1.75 -7.59
N ARG A 67 21.06 2.16 -7.22
CA ARG A 67 19.82 1.67 -7.84
C ARG A 67 19.71 2.08 -9.30
N ALA A 68 20.09 3.31 -9.64
CA ALA A 68 20.10 3.79 -11.01
C ALA A 68 21.10 2.97 -11.86
N ALA A 69 22.32 2.75 -11.34
CA ALA A 69 23.33 1.93 -12.00
C ALA A 69 22.85 0.48 -12.22
N ASP A 70 22.18 -0.12 -11.22
CA ASP A 70 21.60 -1.45 -11.37
C ASP A 70 20.50 -1.50 -12.43
N ALA A 71 19.65 -0.48 -12.49
CA ALA A 71 18.62 -0.35 -13.52
C ALA A 71 19.23 -0.24 -14.93
N PHE A 72 20.29 0.56 -15.09
CA PHE A 72 21.02 0.68 -16.36
C PHE A 72 21.65 -0.65 -16.78
N ARG A 73 22.32 -1.38 -15.86
CA ARG A 73 22.90 -2.70 -16.15
C ARG A 73 21.84 -3.71 -16.63
N ARG A 74 20.67 -3.74 -15.97
CA ARG A 74 19.57 -4.63 -16.37
C ARG A 74 19.04 -4.27 -17.76
N TYR A 75 18.95 -2.98 -18.07
CA TYR A 75 18.53 -2.50 -19.39
C TYR A 75 19.55 -2.84 -20.48
N ASP A 76 20.84 -2.64 -20.22
CA ASP A 76 21.90 -2.98 -21.17
C ASP A 76 21.97 -4.50 -21.42
N GLN A 77 21.84 -5.32 -20.37
CA GLN A 77 21.77 -6.79 -20.50
C GLN A 77 20.56 -7.22 -21.33
N ALA A 78 19.41 -6.62 -21.08
CA ALA A 78 18.19 -6.82 -21.83
C ALA A 78 18.32 -6.46 -23.32
N GLU A 79 18.98 -5.34 -23.62
CA GLU A 79 19.28 -4.92 -24.98
C GLU A 79 20.22 -5.92 -25.69
N ALA A 80 21.26 -6.40 -24.97
CA ALA A 80 22.17 -7.42 -25.46
C ALA A 80 21.50 -8.77 -25.74
N ASP A 81 20.51 -9.15 -24.93
CA ASP A 81 19.71 -10.36 -25.11
C ASP A 81 18.68 -10.23 -26.25
N GLY A 82 18.63 -9.08 -26.94
CA GLY A 82 17.68 -8.81 -28.03
C GLY A 82 16.23 -8.69 -27.58
N VAL A 83 15.99 -8.63 -26.26
CA VAL A 83 14.66 -8.40 -25.70
C VAL A 83 14.40 -6.91 -25.79
N LYS A 84 13.78 -6.47 -26.88
CA LYS A 84 13.32 -5.08 -27.00
C LYS A 84 12.24 -4.85 -25.95
N PHE A 85 12.60 -4.23 -24.83
CA PHE A 85 11.63 -3.78 -23.84
C PHE A 85 10.82 -2.64 -24.46
N GLU A 86 9.76 -2.99 -25.18
CA GLU A 86 8.64 -2.06 -25.27
C GLU A 86 8.13 -1.88 -23.85
N ILE A 87 8.55 -0.79 -23.20
CA ILE A 87 7.82 -0.21 -22.09
C ILE A 87 6.50 0.25 -22.71
N ALA A 88 5.60 -0.71 -22.95
CA ALA A 88 4.20 -0.41 -23.14
C ALA A 88 3.83 0.36 -21.88
N VAL A 89 3.69 1.68 -22.01
CA VAL A 89 3.14 2.56 -20.99
C VAL A 89 1.75 2.00 -20.72
N ARG A 90 1.70 1.07 -19.77
CA ARG A 90 0.49 0.33 -19.47
C ARG A 90 -0.45 1.36 -18.90
N ALA A 91 -1.57 1.58 -19.59
CA ALA A 91 -2.72 2.25 -19.03
C ALA A 91 -2.91 1.76 -17.57
N PRO A 92 -3.07 2.67 -16.59
CA PRO A 92 -3.17 2.31 -15.18
C PRO A 92 -4.41 1.44 -15.00
N GLY A 93 -4.23 0.12 -14.91
CA GLY A 93 -5.37 -0.79 -14.77
C GLY A 93 -5.07 -2.27 -14.94
N ARG A 94 -4.09 -2.69 -15.75
CA ARG A 94 -3.77 -4.12 -15.86
C ARG A 94 -2.76 -4.55 -14.79
N ARG A 95 -3.29 -4.77 -13.58
CA ARG A 95 -2.62 -5.59 -12.56
C ARG A 95 -2.15 -6.87 -13.24
N ARG A 96 -0.84 -7.10 -13.18
CA ARG A 96 -0.17 -8.32 -13.63
C ARG A 96 -0.99 -9.49 -13.10
N GLY A 97 -1.58 -10.28 -14.00
CA GLY A 97 -2.40 -11.42 -13.63
C GLY A 97 -1.55 -12.35 -12.78
N VAL A 98 -1.73 -12.28 -11.47
CA VAL A 98 -1.25 -13.31 -10.56
C VAL A 98 -1.88 -14.59 -11.06
N ALA A 99 -1.06 -15.57 -11.46
CA ALA A 99 -1.55 -16.87 -11.88
C ALA A 99 -2.56 -17.36 -10.84
N THR A 100 -3.84 -17.32 -11.20
CA THR A 100 -4.92 -17.67 -10.29
C THR A 100 -4.79 -19.15 -10.01
N ARG A 101 -4.43 -19.50 -8.77
CA ARG A 101 -4.45 -20.89 -8.30
C ARG A 101 -5.81 -21.51 -8.68
N PRO A 102 -5.85 -22.78 -9.10
CA PRO A 102 -7.09 -23.44 -9.47
C PRO A 102 -8.11 -23.28 -8.34
N ALA A 103 -9.32 -22.83 -8.70
CA ALA A 103 -10.37 -22.56 -7.72
C ALA A 103 -10.78 -23.86 -7.04
N VAL A 104 -10.73 -23.88 -5.71
CA VAL A 104 -11.17 -25.03 -4.90
C VAL A 104 -12.67 -25.29 -5.16
N GLN A 105 -13.00 -26.52 -5.55
CA GLN A 105 -14.36 -26.99 -5.79
C GLN A 105 -14.95 -27.62 -4.53
N TYR A 106 -16.24 -27.42 -4.31
CA TYR A 106 -16.97 -27.95 -3.16
C TYR A 106 -18.17 -28.75 -3.65
N GLU A 107 -18.33 -29.94 -3.07
CA GLU A 107 -19.40 -30.88 -3.40
C GLU A 107 -20.57 -30.73 -2.43
N HIS A 108 -21.78 -30.55 -2.98
CA HIS A 108 -23.04 -30.54 -2.24
C HIS A 108 -24.21 -30.91 -3.16
N ASP A 109 -25.17 -31.69 -2.65
CA ASP A 109 -26.32 -32.20 -3.41
C ASP A 109 -25.94 -32.87 -4.75
N GLY A 110 -24.82 -33.61 -4.76
CA GLY A 110 -24.30 -34.30 -5.95
C GLY A 110 -23.72 -33.38 -7.02
N LYS A 111 -23.48 -32.10 -6.71
CA LYS A 111 -22.85 -31.12 -7.62
C LYS A 111 -21.52 -30.66 -7.05
N SER A 112 -20.47 -30.70 -7.87
CA SER A 112 -19.13 -30.20 -7.54
C SER A 112 -18.87 -28.89 -8.28
N LEU A 113 -19.07 -27.76 -7.60
CA LEU A 113 -18.98 -26.43 -8.19
C LEU A 113 -17.98 -25.55 -7.41
N PRO A 114 -17.34 -24.56 -8.06
CA PRO A 114 -16.51 -23.59 -7.36
C PRO A 114 -17.37 -22.67 -6.49
N LEU A 115 -16.75 -22.10 -5.45
CA LEU A 115 -17.45 -21.26 -4.48
C LEU A 115 -18.17 -20.04 -5.10
N SER A 116 -17.67 -19.53 -6.22
CA SER A 116 -18.29 -18.44 -6.97
C SER A 116 -19.64 -18.84 -7.59
N GLU A 117 -19.76 -20.08 -8.07
CA GLU A 117 -21.01 -20.60 -8.63
C GLU A 117 -22.01 -20.93 -7.52
N TRP A 118 -21.55 -21.51 -6.42
CA TRP A 118 -22.37 -21.67 -5.21
C TRP A 118 -22.89 -20.33 -4.67
N SER A 119 -22.08 -19.28 -4.75
CA SER A 119 -22.48 -17.92 -4.38
C SER A 119 -23.61 -17.38 -5.25
N ARG A 120 -23.60 -17.68 -6.54
CA ARG A 120 -24.66 -17.28 -7.49
C ARG A 120 -25.93 -18.09 -7.28
N LEU A 121 -25.81 -19.41 -7.07
CA LEU A 121 -26.96 -20.29 -6.87
C LEU A 121 -27.72 -20.00 -5.57
N THR A 122 -26.99 -19.73 -4.49
CA THR A 122 -27.58 -19.51 -3.15
C THR A 122 -27.89 -18.04 -2.87
N GLY A 123 -27.36 -17.12 -3.67
CA GLY A 123 -27.44 -15.66 -3.42
C GLY A 123 -26.57 -15.17 -2.26
N ILE A 124 -25.74 -16.05 -1.67
CA ILE A 124 -24.88 -15.74 -0.54
C ILE A 124 -23.49 -15.40 -1.07
N LYS A 125 -22.87 -14.31 -0.59
CA LYS A 125 -21.51 -13.93 -1.03
C LYS A 125 -20.50 -15.05 -0.74
N ALA A 126 -19.61 -15.36 -1.68
CA ALA A 126 -18.56 -16.37 -1.52
C ALA A 126 -17.71 -16.18 -0.25
N GLU A 127 -17.41 -14.92 0.10
CA GLU A 127 -16.72 -14.58 1.35
C GLU A 127 -17.50 -15.02 2.59
N THR A 128 -18.82 -14.82 2.59
CA THR A 128 -19.69 -15.25 3.70
C THR A 128 -19.69 -16.77 3.85
N ILE A 129 -19.69 -17.52 2.74
CA ILE A 129 -19.59 -18.98 2.77
C ILE A 129 -18.23 -19.40 3.37
N ARG A 130 -17.12 -18.75 2.98
CA ARG A 130 -15.79 -19.01 3.58
C ARG A 130 -15.77 -18.73 5.08
N THR A 131 -16.32 -17.60 5.51
CA THR A 131 -16.37 -17.27 6.94
C THR A 131 -17.17 -18.32 7.72
N ARG A 132 -18.32 -18.76 7.19
CA ARG A 132 -19.14 -19.81 7.82
C ARG A 132 -18.39 -21.14 7.94
N MET A 133 -17.66 -21.54 6.90
CA MET A 133 -16.78 -22.72 6.94
C MET A 133 -15.63 -22.58 7.94
N SER A 134 -15.02 -21.38 8.04
CA SER A 134 -13.91 -21.13 8.98
C SER A 134 -14.31 -21.25 10.45
N PHE A 135 -15.61 -21.11 10.76
CA PHE A 135 -16.15 -21.39 12.10
C PHE A 135 -16.36 -22.90 12.38
N GLY A 136 -15.76 -23.77 11.56
CA GLY A 136 -15.82 -25.23 11.73
C GLY A 136 -17.15 -25.84 11.31
N ARG A 137 -17.93 -25.17 10.46
CA ARG A 137 -19.21 -25.70 9.96
C ARG A 137 -19.04 -26.45 8.65
N SER A 138 -19.92 -27.41 8.43
CA SER A 138 -19.98 -28.14 7.16
C SER A 138 -20.40 -27.21 6.02
N PHE A 139 -20.00 -27.57 4.80
CA PHE A 139 -20.32 -26.78 3.61
C PHE A 139 -21.86 -26.65 3.40
N ALA A 140 -22.61 -27.71 3.69
CA ALA A 140 -24.08 -27.72 3.66
C ALA A 140 -24.70 -26.64 4.56
N GLU A 141 -24.23 -26.53 5.81
CA GLU A 141 -24.71 -25.49 6.75
C GLU A 141 -24.24 -24.09 6.32
N ALA A 142 -23.10 -24.00 5.63
CA ALA A 142 -22.54 -22.73 5.18
C ALA A 142 -23.32 -22.09 4.02
N ILE A 143 -23.98 -22.89 3.18
CA ILE A 143 -24.76 -22.38 2.04
C ILE A 143 -26.24 -22.13 2.37
N ASP A 144 -26.70 -22.48 3.57
CA ASP A 144 -28.08 -22.25 3.99
C ASP A 144 -28.38 -20.74 4.09
N PRO A 145 -29.39 -20.21 3.37
CA PRO A 145 -29.78 -18.80 3.46
C PRO A 145 -30.32 -18.43 4.84
N ASN A 146 -30.91 -19.37 5.60
CA ASN A 146 -31.44 -19.15 6.94
C ASN A 146 -30.38 -19.33 8.05
N TYR A 147 -29.12 -19.13 7.71
CA TYR A 147 -28.01 -19.26 8.67
C TYR A 147 -28.18 -18.30 9.85
N LYS A 148 -28.53 -18.86 11.00
CA LYS A 148 -28.52 -18.15 12.28
C LYS A 148 -27.09 -18.14 12.81
N ARG A 149 -26.48 -16.95 12.84
CA ARG A 149 -25.24 -16.76 13.60
C ARG A 149 -25.51 -17.24 15.01
N LYS A 150 -24.69 -18.18 15.52
CA LYS A 150 -24.68 -18.43 16.97
C LYS A 150 -24.52 -17.07 17.64
N PRO A 151 -25.37 -16.72 18.62
CA PRO A 151 -25.16 -15.49 19.35
C PRO A 151 -23.72 -15.54 19.83
N LYS A 152 -22.93 -14.52 19.49
CA LYS A 152 -21.66 -14.34 20.17
C LYS A 152 -22.04 -14.34 21.64
N THR A 153 -21.55 -15.30 22.41
CA THR A 153 -21.51 -15.17 23.85
C THR A 153 -20.57 -14.01 24.11
N SER A 154 -21.13 -12.81 23.96
CA SER A 154 -20.55 -11.54 24.33
C SER A 154 -20.57 -11.54 25.86
N THR A 155 -19.66 -12.32 26.44
CA THR A 155 -19.00 -11.91 27.66
C THR A 155 -17.63 -11.41 27.20
N PRO A 156 -17.52 -10.12 26.82
CA PRO A 156 -16.21 -9.49 26.71
C PRO A 156 -15.59 -9.55 28.10
N GLY A 157 -14.57 -10.39 28.30
CA GLY A 157 -13.55 -10.20 29.32
C GLY A 157 -13.98 -10.05 30.80
N VAL A 158 -15.20 -10.40 31.20
CA VAL A 158 -15.51 -10.57 32.62
C VAL A 158 -15.15 -12.01 32.98
N VAL A 159 -13.93 -12.18 33.46
CA VAL A 159 -13.55 -13.36 34.26
C VAL A 159 -14.63 -13.53 35.33
N ALA A 160 -15.35 -14.65 35.29
CA ALA A 160 -16.46 -14.94 36.23
C ALA A 160 -16.02 -15.02 37.71
N ASN A 161 -14.75 -14.76 38.01
CA ASN A 161 -14.12 -14.87 39.33
C ASN A 161 -13.62 -13.53 39.92
N LEU A 162 -14.00 -12.36 39.38
CA LEU A 162 -13.79 -11.12 40.12
C LEU A 162 -14.94 -10.90 41.10
N ALA A 163 -14.67 -11.20 42.37
CA ALA A 163 -15.52 -10.80 43.48
C ALA A 163 -15.80 -9.30 43.40
N ARG A 164 -17.08 -8.93 43.54
CA ARG A 164 -17.55 -7.54 43.63
C ARG A 164 -17.00 -6.92 44.92
N GLY A 165 -15.77 -6.41 44.91
CA GLY A 165 -15.21 -5.81 46.12
C GLY A 165 -13.70 -5.63 46.13
N GLN A 166 -13.13 -4.87 45.19
CA GLN A 166 -11.87 -4.18 45.49
C GLN A 166 -11.73 -2.98 44.56
N GLY A 167 -11.67 -1.80 45.16
CA GLY A 167 -11.75 -0.52 44.48
C GLY A 167 -10.75 -0.39 43.34
N THR A 168 -11.23 0.08 42.20
CA THR A 168 -10.39 0.74 41.22
C THR A 168 -9.94 2.05 41.86
N GLY A 169 -8.82 1.99 42.60
CA GLY A 169 -8.11 3.15 43.11
C GLY A 169 -7.69 4.00 41.92
N GLY A 170 -8.56 4.96 41.56
CA GLY A 170 -8.23 6.08 40.70
C GLY A 170 -7.22 6.94 41.44
N GLY A 171 -5.96 6.53 41.37
CA GLY A 171 -4.83 7.29 41.87
C GLY A 171 -4.78 8.62 41.14
N SER A 172 -5.15 9.68 41.86
CA SER A 172 -4.84 11.06 41.54
C SER A 172 -3.33 11.20 41.34
N VAL A 173 -2.87 11.19 40.09
CA VAL A 173 -1.52 11.65 39.78
C VAL A 173 -1.59 13.17 39.76
N ALA A 174 -1.04 13.75 40.84
CA ALA A 174 -0.79 15.17 40.99
C ALA A 174 -0.04 15.68 39.76
N GLN A 175 -0.57 16.73 39.13
CA GLN A 175 0.16 17.53 38.15
C GLN A 175 1.23 18.31 38.92
N ASP A 176 2.39 17.69 39.09
CA ASP A 176 3.58 18.39 39.56
C ASP A 176 4.05 19.32 38.44
N ARG A 177 3.80 20.62 38.64
CA ARG A 177 4.08 21.69 37.68
C ARG A 177 5.56 22.04 37.81
N ALA A 178 6.39 21.51 36.90
CA ALA A 178 7.78 21.97 36.79
C ALA A 178 7.79 23.44 36.34
N GLU A 179 8.29 24.32 37.21
CA GLU A 179 8.69 25.69 36.86
C GLU A 179 9.90 25.62 35.93
N ILE A 180 9.70 25.92 34.65
CA ILE A 180 10.77 25.98 33.66
C ILE A 180 11.21 27.45 33.57
N GLU A 181 12.27 27.83 34.29
CA GLU A 181 12.92 29.14 34.13
C GLU A 181 13.77 29.14 32.85
N PHE A 182 13.36 29.95 31.87
CA PHE A 182 14.18 30.24 30.68
C PHE A 182 15.19 31.34 31.04
N SER A 183 16.45 30.95 31.26
CA SER A 183 17.57 31.89 31.31
C SER A 183 17.81 32.47 29.92
N ALA A 184 17.46 33.75 29.77
CA ALA A 184 17.90 34.61 28.68
C ALA A 184 19.42 34.78 28.76
N ASN A 185 20.13 34.41 27.69
CA ASN A 185 21.55 34.67 27.55
C ASN A 185 21.74 35.80 26.51
N PRO A 186 22.19 37.00 26.91
CA PRO A 186 22.44 38.09 25.98
C PRO A 186 23.86 38.03 25.39
N GLU A 187 23.94 38.52 24.15
CA GLU A 187 25.09 39.21 23.54
C GLU A 187 26.49 38.57 23.61
N LYS A 188 26.97 38.17 22.42
CA LYS A 188 28.31 38.55 22.00
C LYS A 188 28.24 39.19 20.61
N VAL A 189 28.10 40.51 20.61
CA VAL A 189 28.61 41.36 19.54
C VAL A 189 30.09 41.59 19.85
N LEU A 190 30.96 41.30 18.90
CA LEU A 190 32.36 41.74 18.92
C LEU A 190 32.69 42.39 17.56
N PRO A 191 33.63 43.35 17.58
CA PRO A 191 33.74 44.46 16.62
C PRO A 191 34.33 44.10 15.25
#